data_AF-A0A386B0K5-F1
#
_entry.id   AF-A0A386B0K5-F1
#
_cell.length_a   1.000
_cell.length_b   1.000
_cell.length_c   1.000
_cell.angle_alpha   90.00
_cell.angle_beta   90.00
_cell.angle_gamma   90.00
#
_symmetry.space_group_name_H-M   'P 1'
#
loop_
_entity.id
_entity.type
_entity.pdbx_description
1 polymer ?
#
loop_
_entity_poly.entity_id
_entity_poly.type
_entity_poly.pdbx_seq_one_letter_code
_entity_poly.pdbx_strand_id
1 'polypeptide(L)'
;MLQYSISVKFLIECFFYFFLCATLVQCTFNKYFVFSNIFIINSTNLNFQNIYHFFFNSGLTLCYFQKCMLSIGFTFLGWFYISKNNFIYQQISEQNILSHQFEIKRFFKTSGNSSIDFVIYFLNTKISLWTSAFPIEFCSFKLEKRLNTYLFWRFWYFLKKKHKSKGIQWIRHKYYKKLNNKWILNMNCINLITYQF
;
A
#
# COMPACT_ATOMS: atom_id res chain seq x y z
N MET A 1 -16.88 -12.21 -22.75
CA MET A 1 -17.10 -10.85 -22.19
C MET A 1 -16.82 -10.91 -20.70
N LEU A 2 -15.72 -10.33 -20.22
CA LEU A 2 -15.44 -10.26 -18.78
C LEU A 2 -16.07 -8.97 -18.24
N GLN A 3 -17.18 -9.10 -17.52
CA GLN A 3 -17.75 -8.02 -16.73
C GLN A 3 -16.86 -7.80 -15.50
N TYR A 4 -16.04 -6.76 -15.53
CA TYR A 4 -15.41 -6.24 -14.32
C TYR A 4 -16.46 -5.42 -13.56
N SER A 5 -17.25 -6.07 -12.71
CA SER A 5 -18.03 -5.34 -11.72
C SER A 5 -17.06 -4.86 -10.64
N ILE A 6 -16.61 -3.62 -10.75
CA ILE A 6 -15.94 -2.93 -9.65
C ILE A 6 -16.94 -2.91 -8.49
N SER A 7 -16.58 -3.52 -7.36
CA SER A 7 -17.50 -3.58 -6.24
C SER A 7 -17.83 -2.16 -5.80
N VAL A 8 -19.10 -1.86 -5.55
CA VAL A 8 -19.55 -0.56 -5.03
C VAL A 8 -18.78 -0.20 -3.76
N LYS A 9 -18.36 -1.21 -2.98
CA LYS A 9 -17.49 -1.05 -1.82
C LYS A 9 -16.11 -0.47 -2.16
N PHE A 10 -15.48 -0.92 -3.24
CA PHE A 10 -14.21 -0.39 -3.73
C PHE A 10 -14.35 1.02 -4.30
N LEU A 11 -15.44 1.30 -5.03
CA LEU A 11 -15.76 2.65 -5.49
C LEU A 11 -15.98 3.61 -4.31
N ILE A 12 -16.68 3.17 -3.27
CA ILE A 12 -16.90 3.93 -2.04
C ILE A 12 -15.57 4.17 -1.30
N GLU A 13 -14.72 3.16 -1.15
CA GLU A 13 -13.40 3.30 -0.53
C GLU A 13 -12.50 4.29 -1.30
N CYS A 14 -12.52 4.28 -2.64
CA CYS A 14 -11.79 5.24 -3.48
C CYS A 14 -12.40 6.65 -3.45
N PHE A 15 -13.74 6.77 -3.45
CA PHE A 15 -14.44 8.06 -3.39
C PHE A 15 -14.19 8.77 -2.06
N PHE A 16 -14.12 8.01 -0.96
CA PHE A 16 -13.75 8.53 0.36
C PHE A 16 -12.27 8.87 0.47
N TYR A 17 -11.38 8.20 -0.26
CA TYR A 17 -9.97 8.57 -0.31
C TYR A 17 -9.75 9.94 -0.96
N PHE A 18 -10.47 10.21 -2.05
CA PHE A 18 -10.48 11.51 -2.70
C PHE A 18 -11.06 12.59 -1.78
N PHE A 19 -12.13 12.27 -1.04
CA PHE A 19 -12.72 13.17 -0.06
C PHE A 19 -11.79 13.45 1.13
N LEU A 20 -11.07 12.44 1.64
CA LEU A 20 -10.15 12.57 2.78
C LEU A 20 -8.89 13.39 2.41
N CYS A 21 -8.36 13.20 1.20
CA CYS A 21 -7.28 14.05 0.67
C CYS A 21 -7.74 15.48 0.35
N ALA A 22 -8.91 15.68 -0.27
CA ALA A 22 -9.43 17.02 -0.59
C ALA A 22 -9.81 17.81 0.67
N THR A 23 -10.32 17.13 1.71
CA THR A 23 -10.68 17.75 2.99
C THR A 23 -9.48 18.02 3.89
N LEU A 24 -8.40 17.23 3.85
CA LEU A 24 -7.20 17.54 4.64
C LEU A 24 -6.46 18.81 4.17
N VAL A 25 -6.62 19.21 2.92
CA VAL A 25 -6.02 20.43 2.37
C VAL A 25 -6.89 21.68 2.64
N GLN A 26 -8.20 21.53 2.92
CA GLN A 26 -9.12 22.66 3.05
C GLN A 26 -10.06 22.68 4.27
N CYS A 27 -10.07 21.68 5.16
CA CYS A 27 -11.02 21.66 6.27
C CYS A 27 -10.43 22.12 7.60
N THR A 28 -10.98 23.23 8.10
CA THR A 28 -11.30 23.36 9.52
C THR A 28 -12.04 22.09 9.96
N PHE A 29 -11.42 21.29 10.83
CA PHE A 29 -11.98 20.03 11.31
C PHE A 29 -13.41 20.24 11.87
N ASN A 30 -14.42 19.70 11.20
CA ASN A 30 -15.63 19.27 11.91
C ASN A 30 -15.18 18.28 13.00
N LYS A 31 -15.71 18.43 14.21
CA LYS A 31 -15.16 17.82 15.45
C LYS A 31 -14.95 16.29 15.40
N TYR A 32 -15.63 15.56 14.51
CA TYR A 32 -15.50 14.11 14.38
C TYR A 32 -15.73 13.62 12.93
N PHE A 33 -15.19 12.45 12.62
CA PHE A 33 -15.33 11.70 11.38
C PHE A 33 -15.74 10.26 11.69
N VAL A 34 -16.76 9.74 10.99
CA VAL A 34 -17.28 8.37 11.17
C VAL A 34 -17.16 7.61 9.87
N PHE A 35 -16.54 6.44 9.90
CA PHE A 35 -16.46 5.55 8.74
C PHE A 35 -16.63 4.10 9.16
N SER A 36 -17.72 3.47 8.70
CA SER A 36 -18.11 2.11 9.11
C SER A 36 -18.15 1.97 10.63
N ASN A 37 -17.13 1.36 11.22
CA ASN A 37 -16.97 1.12 12.66
C ASN A 37 -15.85 1.96 13.28
N ILE A 38 -15.30 2.94 12.55
CA ILE A 38 -14.20 3.80 13.00
C ILE A 38 -14.73 5.19 13.27
N PHE A 39 -14.41 5.72 14.45
CA PHE A 39 -14.75 7.07 14.88
C PHE A 39 -13.46 7.84 15.18
N ILE A 40 -13.19 8.92 14.45
CA ILE A 40 -12.04 9.81 14.67
C ILE A 40 -12.57 11.12 15.22
N ILE A 41 -12.01 11.58 16.33
CA ILE A 41 -12.40 12.86 16.95
C ILE A 41 -11.18 13.74 17.04
N ASN A 42 -11.31 14.97 16.54
CA ASN A 42 -10.32 16.00 16.80
C ASN A 42 -10.81 16.87 17.95
N SER A 43 -10.21 16.71 19.13
CA SER A 43 -10.52 17.56 20.27
C SER A 43 -9.36 17.58 21.26
N THR A 44 -9.06 18.78 21.74
CA THR A 44 -8.06 19.06 22.78
C THR A 44 -8.56 18.66 24.17
N ASN A 45 -9.89 18.72 24.40
CA ASN A 45 -10.56 18.44 25.66
C ASN A 45 -11.65 17.39 25.47
N LEU A 46 -11.26 16.12 25.31
CA LEU A 46 -12.21 15.01 25.26
C LEU A 46 -12.53 14.53 26.67
N ASN A 47 -13.77 14.70 27.09
CA ASN A 47 -14.29 14.03 28.27
C ASN A 47 -14.78 12.64 27.87
N PHE A 48 -14.09 11.61 28.35
CA PHE A 48 -14.31 10.20 28.00
C PHE A 48 -15.73 9.71 28.30
N GLN A 49 -16.35 10.22 29.36
CA GLN A 49 -17.71 9.86 29.75
C GLN A 49 -18.73 10.21 28.67
N ASN A 50 -18.56 11.36 28.00
CA ASN A 50 -19.46 11.80 26.94
C ASN A 50 -19.40 10.88 25.72
N ILE A 51 -18.20 10.36 25.41
CA ILE A 51 -18.00 9.44 24.29
C ILE A 51 -18.69 8.11 24.61
N TYR A 52 -18.48 7.57 25.81
CA TYR A 52 -19.14 6.33 26.24
C TYR A 52 -20.67 6.45 26.25
N HIS A 53 -21.21 7.56 26.75
CA HIS A 53 -22.65 7.81 26.72
C HIS A 53 -23.19 7.89 25.29
N PHE A 54 -22.47 8.51 24.36
CA PHE A 54 -22.86 8.55 22.96
C PHE A 54 -22.93 7.14 22.33
N PHE A 55 -21.92 6.31 22.56
CA PHE A 55 -21.91 4.93 22.06
C PHE A 55 -23.01 4.08 22.71
N PHE A 56 -23.19 4.20 24.03
CA PHE A 56 -24.24 3.48 24.76
C PHE A 56 -25.65 3.84 24.23
N ASN A 57 -25.93 5.13 24.06
CA ASN A 57 -27.23 5.60 23.56
C ASN A 57 -27.50 5.22 22.10
N SER A 58 -26.44 4.96 21.32
CA SER A 58 -26.57 4.50 19.92
C SER A 58 -26.63 2.98 19.79
N GLY A 59 -26.60 2.23 20.91
CA GLY A 59 -26.58 0.76 20.90
C GLY A 59 -25.26 0.15 20.42
N LEU A 60 -24.19 0.95 20.41
CA LEU A 60 -22.85 0.54 19.97
C LEU A 60 -21.95 0.31 21.17
N THR A 61 -21.12 -0.74 21.11
CA THR A 61 -20.12 -1.03 22.13
C THR A 61 -18.72 -0.60 21.67
N LEU A 62 -18.04 0.23 22.45
CA LEU A 62 -16.67 0.63 22.17
C LEU A 62 -15.71 -0.52 22.54
N CYS A 63 -15.10 -1.16 21.53
CA CYS A 63 -14.17 -2.27 21.75
C CYS A 63 -12.71 -1.80 21.97
N TYR A 64 -12.33 -0.67 21.37
CA TYR A 64 -10.97 -0.16 21.41
C TYR A 64 -10.98 1.36 21.36
N PHE A 65 -10.12 1.98 22.17
CA PHE A 65 -9.89 3.41 22.13
C PHE A 65 -8.38 3.68 22.20
N GLN A 66 -7.91 4.55 21.32
CA GLN A 66 -6.53 5.03 21.32
C GLN A 66 -6.51 6.53 21.15
N LYS A 67 -5.78 7.21 22.03
CA LYS A 67 -5.47 8.63 21.89
C LYS A 67 -4.10 8.77 21.22
N CYS A 68 -4.06 9.51 20.13
CA CYS A 68 -2.83 9.80 19.39
C CYS A 68 -2.51 11.29 19.46
N MET A 69 -1.25 11.64 19.64
CA MET A 69 -0.78 13.02 19.55
C MET A 69 -0.15 13.25 18.17
N LEU A 70 -0.64 14.25 17.44
CA LEU A 70 -0.14 14.60 16.12
C LEU A 70 1.35 14.99 16.12
N SER A 71 1.85 15.57 17.22
CA SER A 71 3.25 15.95 17.38
C SER A 71 4.21 14.75 17.41
N ILE A 72 3.76 13.63 17.97
CA ILE A 72 4.50 12.35 18.00
C ILE A 72 4.33 11.63 16.65
N GLY A 73 3.16 11.80 16.06
CA GLY A 73 2.73 11.13 14.84
C GLY A 73 2.05 9.80 15.10
N PHE A 74 1.21 9.36 14.16
CA PHE A 74 0.47 8.11 14.27
C PHE A 74 0.24 7.48 12.90
N THR A 75 0.02 6.16 12.89
CA THR A 75 -0.35 5.43 11.69
C THR A 75 -1.84 5.14 11.65
N PHE A 76 -2.46 5.33 10.48
CA PHE A 76 -3.88 5.04 10.29
C PHE A 76 -4.14 4.66 8.83
N LEU A 77 -4.83 3.54 8.60
CA LEU A 77 -5.18 3.02 7.27
C LEU A 77 -4.00 2.98 6.27
N GLY A 78 -2.80 2.64 6.76
CA GLY A 78 -1.61 2.55 5.91
C GLY A 78 -0.87 3.87 5.68
N TRP A 79 -1.38 4.98 6.19
CA TRP A 79 -0.73 6.28 6.21
C TRP A 79 -0.04 6.53 7.55
N PHE A 80 0.98 7.39 7.53
CA PHE A 80 1.61 7.98 8.70
C PHE A 80 1.41 9.49 8.64
N TYR A 81 0.89 10.04 9.75
CA TYR A 81 0.60 11.46 9.91
C TYR A 81 1.46 12.01 11.03
N ILE A 82 2.04 13.20 10.83
CA ILE A 82 2.77 13.92 11.88
C ILE A 82 2.64 15.43 11.68
N SER A 83 2.43 16.18 12.76
CA SER A 83 2.46 17.64 12.72
C SER A 83 3.87 18.16 13.01
N LYS A 84 4.43 18.98 12.13
CA LYS A 84 5.68 19.72 12.36
C LYS A 84 5.53 21.14 11.84
N ASN A 85 6.03 22.13 12.59
CA ASN A 85 6.05 23.53 12.18
C ASN A 85 4.68 24.06 11.70
N ASN A 86 3.60 23.69 12.40
CA ASN A 86 2.21 24.01 12.05
C ASN A 86 1.67 23.36 10.76
N PHE A 87 2.43 22.48 10.11
CA PHE A 87 1.98 21.69 8.95
C PHE A 87 1.74 20.23 9.33
N ILE A 88 0.80 19.58 8.66
CA ILE A 88 0.57 18.14 8.74
C ILE A 88 1.30 17.48 7.57
N TYR A 89 2.25 16.60 7.89
CA TYR A 89 2.93 15.76 6.93
C TYR A 89 2.24 14.41 6.85
N GLN A 90 1.96 13.99 5.63
CA GLN A 90 1.37 12.70 5.30
C GLN A 90 2.35 11.91 4.43
N GLN A 91 2.59 10.65 4.79
CA GLN A 91 3.41 9.71 4.01
C GLN A 91 2.91 8.29 4.17
N ILE A 92 3.25 7.39 3.25
CA ILE A 92 2.94 5.97 3.41
C ILE A 92 3.64 5.45 4.68
N SER A 93 2.93 4.70 5.52
CA SER A 93 3.52 4.16 6.74
C SER A 93 4.55 3.08 6.42
N GLU A 94 5.64 3.07 7.19
CA GLU A 94 6.66 2.00 7.10
C GLU A 94 6.05 0.61 7.32
N GLN A 95 5.04 0.52 8.19
CA GLN A 95 4.30 -0.73 8.44
C GLN A 95 3.58 -1.22 7.18
N ASN A 96 2.96 -0.31 6.40
CA ASN A 96 2.31 -0.67 5.14
C ASN A 96 3.35 -1.12 4.09
N ILE A 97 4.44 -0.35 3.94
CA ILE A 97 5.54 -0.69 3.03
C ILE A 97 6.09 -2.09 3.34
N LEU A 98 6.35 -2.38 4.61
CA LEU A 98 6.84 -3.69 5.06
C LEU A 98 5.80 -4.79 4.82
N SER A 99 4.52 -4.54 5.10
CA SER A 99 3.43 -5.49 4.84
C SER A 99 3.38 -5.89 3.37
N HIS A 100 3.42 -4.91 2.47
CA HIS A 100 3.45 -5.14 1.02
C HIS A 100 4.69 -5.94 0.59
N GLN A 101 5.86 -5.58 1.11
CA GLN A 101 7.09 -6.34 0.88
C GLN A 101 7.02 -7.79 1.41
N PHE A 102 6.33 -8.01 2.53
CA PHE A 102 6.12 -9.34 3.09
C PHE A 102 5.13 -10.16 2.27
N GLU A 103 4.09 -9.55 1.73
CA GLU A 103 3.15 -10.22 0.83
C GLU A 103 3.89 -10.77 -0.40
N ILE A 104 4.70 -9.93 -1.06
CA ILE A 104 5.54 -10.34 -2.20
C ILE A 104 6.49 -11.48 -1.79
N LYS A 105 7.12 -11.38 -0.61
CA LYS A 105 8.03 -12.43 -0.10
C LYS A 105 7.29 -13.74 0.14
N ARG A 106 6.09 -13.70 0.73
CA ARG A 106 5.25 -14.87 0.99
C ARG A 106 4.85 -15.53 -0.31
N PHE A 107 4.44 -14.75 -1.31
CA PHE A 107 4.13 -15.27 -2.64
C PHE A 107 5.31 -16.03 -3.25
N PHE A 108 6.51 -15.46 -3.27
CA PHE A 108 7.69 -16.18 -3.79
C PHE A 108 8.05 -17.46 -3.03
N LYS A 109 7.70 -17.56 -1.74
CA LYS A 109 7.92 -18.78 -0.96
C LYS A 109 6.99 -19.91 -1.39
N THR A 110 5.76 -19.59 -1.78
CA THR A 110 4.74 -20.57 -2.16
C THR A 110 4.70 -20.85 -3.67
N SER A 111 5.21 -19.93 -4.50
CA SER A 111 5.17 -20.02 -5.97
C SER A 111 6.25 -20.89 -6.62
N GLY A 112 6.91 -21.80 -5.87
CA GLY A 112 8.07 -22.56 -6.36
C GLY A 112 7.80 -23.32 -7.67
N ASN A 113 6.64 -23.97 -7.75
CA ASN A 113 6.23 -24.77 -8.90
C ASN A 113 5.50 -23.95 -9.97
N SER A 114 5.09 -22.71 -9.66
CA SER A 114 4.34 -21.85 -10.59
C SER A 114 5.17 -21.44 -11.79
N SER A 115 4.54 -21.32 -12.97
CA SER A 115 5.19 -20.81 -14.16
C SER A 115 5.60 -19.34 -13.99
N ILE A 116 6.63 -18.90 -14.73
CA ILE A 116 7.24 -17.58 -14.51
C ILE A 116 6.36 -16.45 -15.02
N ASP A 117 5.62 -16.68 -16.12
CA ASP A 117 4.58 -15.80 -16.62
C ASP A 117 3.45 -15.58 -15.59
N PHE A 118 2.97 -16.64 -14.93
CA PHE A 118 2.01 -16.53 -13.84
C PHE A 118 2.56 -15.69 -12.67
N VAL A 119 3.82 -15.93 -12.30
CA VAL A 119 4.50 -15.14 -11.24
C VAL A 119 4.57 -13.66 -11.63
N ILE A 120 4.94 -13.34 -12.87
CA ILE A 120 4.96 -11.95 -13.37
C ILE A 120 3.56 -11.34 -13.34
N TYR A 121 2.55 -12.05 -13.86
CA TYR A 121 1.17 -11.57 -13.87
C TYR A 121 0.68 -11.25 -12.46
N PHE A 122 0.84 -12.18 -11.53
CA PHE A 122 0.42 -11.97 -10.14
C PHE A 122 1.13 -10.77 -9.50
N LEU A 123 2.46 -10.66 -9.66
CA LEU A 123 3.20 -9.52 -9.13
C LEU A 123 2.73 -8.19 -9.75
N ASN A 124 2.48 -8.16 -11.06
CA ASN A 124 1.96 -6.97 -11.72
C ASN A 124 0.61 -6.55 -11.14
N THR A 125 -0.30 -7.49 -10.91
CA THR A 125 -1.60 -7.17 -10.30
C THR A 125 -1.42 -6.58 -8.90
N LYS A 126 -0.54 -7.14 -8.07
CA LYS A 126 -0.29 -6.66 -6.71
C LYS A 126 0.40 -5.30 -6.67
N ILE A 127 1.39 -5.09 -7.54
CA ILE A 127 2.07 -3.81 -7.67
C ILE A 127 1.07 -2.75 -8.14
N SER A 128 0.32 -3.02 -9.21
CA SER A 128 -0.66 -2.09 -9.75
C SER A 128 -1.74 -1.69 -8.74
N LEU A 129 -2.28 -2.66 -7.99
CA LEU A 129 -3.26 -2.38 -6.95
C LEU A 129 -2.66 -1.51 -5.84
N TRP A 130 -1.47 -1.86 -5.37
CA TRP A 130 -0.81 -1.09 -4.31
C TRP A 130 -0.46 0.33 -4.77
N THR A 131 0.09 0.50 -5.98
CA THR A 131 0.40 1.82 -6.52
C THR A 131 -0.86 2.65 -6.76
N SER A 132 -1.97 2.03 -7.19
CA SER A 132 -3.24 2.75 -7.38
C SER A 132 -3.85 3.27 -6.08
N ALA A 133 -3.53 2.64 -4.95
CA ALA A 133 -4.01 3.07 -3.64
C ALA A 133 -3.29 4.32 -3.12
N PHE A 134 -2.11 4.67 -3.63
CA PHE A 134 -1.31 5.78 -3.13
C PHE A 134 -1.03 6.82 -4.22
N PRO A 135 -1.48 8.08 -4.07
CA PRO A 135 -1.21 9.13 -5.03
C PRO A 135 0.29 9.38 -5.15
N ILE A 136 0.71 9.68 -6.38
CA ILE A 136 2.10 9.93 -6.78
C ILE A 136 2.75 11.02 -5.90
N GLU A 137 2.00 12.07 -5.58
CA GLU A 137 2.49 13.23 -4.80
C GLU A 137 3.07 12.87 -3.44
N PHE A 138 2.63 11.75 -2.85
CA PHE A 138 3.11 11.28 -1.54
C PHE A 138 4.26 10.26 -1.64
N CYS A 139 4.68 9.92 -2.85
CA CYS A 139 5.68 8.90 -3.10
C CYS A 139 7.02 9.53 -3.47
N SER A 140 8.04 9.27 -2.66
CA SER A 140 9.39 9.76 -2.94
C SER A 140 10.14 8.85 -3.91
N PHE A 141 11.03 9.41 -4.71
CA PHE A 141 11.98 8.64 -5.54
C PHE A 141 12.80 7.63 -4.71
N LYS A 142 13.11 7.96 -3.45
CA LYS A 142 13.77 7.05 -2.51
C LYS A 142 12.92 5.81 -2.22
N LEU A 143 11.62 5.98 -2.03
CA LEU A 143 10.68 4.89 -1.81
C LEU A 143 10.56 4.02 -3.07
N GLU A 144 10.40 4.64 -4.23
CA GLU A 144 10.33 3.95 -5.53
C GLU A 144 11.57 3.06 -5.72
N LYS A 145 12.78 3.63 -5.55
CA LYS A 145 14.05 2.91 -5.64
C LYS A 145 14.13 1.77 -4.64
N ARG A 146 13.69 1.97 -3.39
CA ARG A 146 13.68 0.93 -2.34
C ARG A 146 12.78 -0.25 -2.75
N LEU A 147 11.56 0.03 -3.22
CA LEU A 147 10.60 -0.99 -3.62
C LEU A 147 11.06 -1.74 -4.88
N ASN A 148 11.56 -1.03 -5.89
CA ASN A 148 12.10 -1.63 -7.10
C ASN A 148 13.33 -2.51 -6.82
N THR A 149 14.25 -2.05 -5.96
CA THR A 149 15.42 -2.84 -5.54
C THR A 149 15.00 -4.11 -4.80
N TYR A 150 14.03 -3.99 -3.89
CA TYR A 150 13.49 -5.13 -3.16
C TYR A 150 12.85 -6.16 -4.10
N LEU A 151 12.00 -5.72 -5.02
CA LEU A 151 11.33 -6.57 -6.01
C LEU A 151 12.35 -7.31 -6.88
N PHE A 152 13.34 -6.57 -7.41
CA PHE A 152 14.40 -7.14 -8.25
C PHE A 152 15.12 -8.29 -7.54
N TRP A 153 15.61 -8.05 -6.31
CA TRP A 153 16.35 -9.08 -5.58
C TRP A 153 15.46 -10.28 -5.23
N ARG A 154 14.20 -10.05 -4.84
CA ARG A 154 13.27 -11.16 -4.55
C ARG A 154 13.05 -12.04 -5.77
N PHE A 155 12.82 -11.44 -6.94
CA PHE A 155 12.65 -12.19 -8.18
C PHE A 155 13.95 -12.88 -8.59
N TRP A 156 15.09 -12.19 -8.47
CA TRP A 156 16.41 -12.74 -8.79
C TRP A 156 16.71 -14.00 -7.97
N TYR A 157 16.51 -13.95 -6.66
CA TYR A 157 16.70 -15.12 -5.79
C TYR A 157 15.71 -16.24 -6.11
N PHE A 158 14.46 -15.90 -6.45
CA PHE A 158 13.48 -16.88 -6.89
C PHE A 158 13.93 -17.62 -8.16
N LEU A 159 14.39 -16.90 -9.19
CA LEU A 159 14.91 -17.50 -10.41
C LEU A 159 16.15 -18.35 -10.15
N LYS A 160 17.08 -17.86 -9.31
CA LYS A 160 18.28 -18.60 -8.92
C LYS A 160 17.93 -19.90 -8.18
N LYS A 161 16.96 -19.86 -7.27
CA LYS A 161 16.48 -21.04 -6.54
C LYS A 161 15.79 -22.03 -7.48
N LYS A 162 15.04 -21.55 -8.47
CA LYS A 162 14.32 -22.38 -9.44
C LYS A 162 15.27 -23.07 -10.44
N HIS A 163 16.34 -22.38 -10.84
CA HIS A 163 17.30 -22.86 -11.84
C HIS A 163 18.70 -23.09 -11.23
N LYS A 164 18.78 -23.95 -10.20
CA LYS A 164 20.04 -24.21 -9.46
C LYS A 164 21.19 -24.65 -10.35
N SER A 165 20.90 -25.43 -11.40
CA SER A 165 21.89 -25.96 -12.34
C SER A 165 22.31 -24.97 -13.44
N LYS A 166 21.68 -23.78 -13.51
CA LYS A 166 21.95 -22.80 -14.57
C LYS A 166 22.77 -21.62 -14.06
N GLY A 167 23.72 -21.21 -14.91
CA GLY A 167 24.57 -20.05 -14.66
C GLY A 167 23.78 -18.73 -14.63
N ILE A 168 24.40 -17.70 -14.04
CA ILE A 168 23.83 -16.34 -13.96
C ILE A 168 23.56 -15.77 -15.35
N GLN A 169 24.49 -15.98 -16.28
CA GLN A 169 24.35 -15.52 -17.66
C GLN A 169 23.14 -16.16 -18.35
N TRP A 170 22.87 -17.44 -18.12
CA TRP A 170 21.71 -18.12 -18.69
C TRP A 170 20.39 -17.51 -18.18
N ILE A 171 20.30 -17.25 -16.86
CA ILE A 171 19.11 -16.60 -16.27
C ILE A 171 18.91 -15.21 -16.88
N ARG A 172 19.98 -14.42 -17.02
CA ARG A 172 19.95 -13.09 -17.64
C ARG A 172 19.42 -13.16 -19.07
N HIS A 173 20.03 -13.98 -19.94
CA HIS A 173 19.60 -14.08 -21.33
C HIS A 173 18.17 -14.62 -21.49
N LYS A 174 17.75 -15.53 -20.61
CA LYS A 174 16.42 -16.15 -20.71
C LYS A 174 15.29 -15.22 -20.27
N TYR A 175 15.47 -14.52 -19.15
CA TYR A 175 14.37 -13.77 -18.52
C TYR A 175 14.50 -12.26 -18.60
N TYR A 176 15.67 -11.72 -18.93
CA TYR A 176 15.87 -10.28 -18.98
C TYR A 176 16.08 -9.83 -20.43
N LYS A 177 15.26 -8.87 -20.85
CA LYS A 177 15.38 -8.19 -22.14
C LYS A 177 15.77 -6.74 -21.90
N LYS A 178 16.56 -6.18 -22.81
CA LYS A 178 16.90 -4.76 -22.80
C LYS A 178 15.79 -4.01 -23.55
N LEU A 179 15.02 -3.20 -22.83
CA LEU A 179 13.97 -2.35 -23.37
C LEU A 179 14.29 -0.90 -22.96
N ASN A 180 14.44 0.00 -23.93
CA ASN A 180 14.77 1.42 -23.71
C ASN A 180 15.95 1.61 -22.72
N ASN A 181 17.04 0.88 -22.95
CA ASN A 181 18.23 0.84 -22.08
C ASN A 181 18.03 0.33 -20.64
N LYS A 182 16.84 -0.18 -20.29
CA LYS A 182 16.57 -0.81 -19.00
C LYS A 182 16.47 -2.32 -19.16
N TRP A 183 17.02 -3.07 -18.21
CA TRP A 183 16.82 -4.52 -18.12
C TRP A 183 15.46 -4.79 -17.49
N ILE A 184 14.56 -5.36 -18.27
CA ILE A 184 13.19 -5.68 -17.84
C ILE A 184 13.03 -7.20 -17.86
N LEU A 185 12.41 -7.71 -16.80
CA LEU A 185 12.08 -9.12 -16.73
C LEU A 185 10.88 -9.40 -17.63
N ASN A 186 11.06 -10.33 -18.57
CA ASN A 186 10.07 -10.69 -19.56
C ASN A 186 9.96 -12.22 -19.68
N MET A 187 8.72 -12.71 -19.75
CA MET A 187 8.43 -14.09 -20.12
C MET A 187 7.13 -14.10 -20.92
N ASN A 188 7.08 -14.84 -22.04
CA ASN A 188 5.87 -15.01 -22.86
C ASN A 188 5.16 -13.68 -23.19
N CYS A 189 5.93 -12.67 -23.58
CA CYS A 189 5.43 -11.31 -23.90
C CYS A 189 4.85 -10.52 -22.72
N ILE A 190 4.93 -11.03 -21.49
CA ILE A 190 4.55 -10.31 -20.27
C ILE A 190 5.80 -9.70 -19.64
N ASN A 191 5.76 -8.38 -19.42
CA ASN A 191 6.81 -7.64 -18.72
C ASN A 191 6.46 -7.49 -17.24
N LEU A 192 7.44 -7.66 -16.36
CA LEU A 192 7.30 -7.26 -14.96
C LEU A 192 7.28 -5.73 -14.86
N ILE A 193 6.22 -5.18 -14.26
CA ILE A 193 6.14 -3.74 -14.00
C ILE A 193 7.01 -3.37 -12.80
N THR A 194 7.52 -2.15 -12.83
CA THR A 194 8.22 -1.53 -11.71
C THR A 194 7.27 -0.57 -11.00
N TYR A 195 7.54 -0.26 -9.74
CA TYR A 195 6.92 0.87 -9.09
C TYR A 195 7.33 2.12 -9.86
N GLN A 196 6.35 2.90 -10.30
CA GLN A 196 6.52 4.18 -10.98
C GLN A 196 5.59 5.15 -10.25
N PHE A 197 6.19 6.13 -9.60
CA PHE A 197 5.48 7.25 -9.00
C PHE A 197 5.96 8.51 -9.69
#